data_AF-A0A6I8P2Y7-F1
#
_entry.id   AF-A0A6I8P2Y7-F1
#
_cell.length_a   1.000
_cell.length_b   1.000
_cell.length_c   1.000
_cell.angle_alpha   90.00
_cell.angle_beta   90.00
_cell.angle_gamma   90.00
#
_symmetry.space_group_name_H-M   'P 1'
#
loop_
_entity.id
_entity.type
_entity.pdbx_description
1 polymer ?
#
loop_
_entity_poly.entity_id
_entity_poly.type
_entity_poly.pdbx_seq_one_letter_code
_entity_poly.pdbx_strand_id
1 'polypeptide(L)'
;MSERTNERLSPQRERRPVPPRPLHDVGIDRAFPFFLSLSSARPPPLRKGAVGAGRVARRPVPPPLPREARAGGGGGSWGGACVLASSRARWPPRPRDMWSPAASPRLLLLFSGKRKSGKDFVTDALRARIGHESCAILRLSGPLKEQYAQEHGLDLPRLLDASAYKEGHREAMILWGEERRRRDPGFFCRAAVAGGFPQPIWLVSDARRSSDLAWFREAYGAVTQTVRVEAAEETRRSRGWVFTAGVDDAESECGLDWETFDHVVRNDGDGQALEAQLAALEDLMRRHL
;
A
#
# COMPACT_ATOMS: atom_id res chain seq x y z
N MET A 1 -93.58 -0.54 -9.55
CA MET A 1 -94.22 -1.88 -9.57
C MET A 1 -93.25 -2.84 -10.23
N SER A 2 -92.99 -3.98 -9.60
CA SER A 2 -92.14 -5.13 -10.02
C SER A 2 -90.66 -4.87 -10.30
N GLU A 3 -89.70 -5.74 -9.98
CA GLU A 3 -89.65 -6.97 -9.20
C GLU A 3 -88.17 -7.33 -8.99
N ARG A 4 -87.85 -7.85 -7.79
CA ARG A 4 -86.86 -8.88 -7.43
C ARG A 4 -85.57 -9.01 -8.28
N THR A 5 -84.43 -8.98 -7.58
CA THR A 5 -83.67 -10.21 -7.30
C THR A 5 -82.93 -10.10 -5.97
N ASN A 6 -82.85 -11.26 -5.31
CA ASN A 6 -82.46 -11.54 -3.95
C ASN A 6 -81.18 -12.35 -4.03
N GLU A 7 -80.09 -11.92 -3.37
CA GLU A 7 -79.04 -12.87 -3.03
C GLU A 7 -78.36 -12.52 -1.70
N ARG A 8 -78.20 -13.58 -0.93
CA ARG A 8 -77.95 -13.61 0.51
C ARG A 8 -76.48 -13.42 0.84
N LEU A 9 -76.27 -12.79 1.98
CA LEU A 9 -75.05 -12.68 2.76
C LEU A 9 -74.37 -14.03 3.05
N SER A 10 -73.04 -14.03 3.06
CA SER A 10 -72.24 -14.81 4.03
C SER A 10 -70.95 -14.05 4.38
N PRO A 11 -70.54 -14.00 5.67
CA PRO A 11 -69.51 -13.11 6.16
C PRO A 11 -68.11 -13.73 6.22
N GLN A 12 -67.15 -12.85 6.48
CA GLN A 12 -65.70 -12.99 6.36
C GLN A 12 -65.07 -14.15 7.15
N ARG A 13 -64.04 -14.77 6.55
CA ARG A 13 -63.04 -15.59 7.26
C ARG A 13 -61.81 -14.72 7.54
N GLU A 14 -61.58 -14.45 8.82
CA GLU A 14 -60.34 -13.85 9.33
C GLU A 14 -59.11 -14.67 8.91
N ARG A 15 -58.10 -14.00 8.36
CA ARG A 15 -56.79 -14.59 8.05
C ARG A 15 -55.94 -14.62 9.33
N ARG A 16 -55.54 -15.82 9.78
CA ARG A 16 -54.52 -15.98 10.83
C ARG A 16 -53.12 -15.66 10.28
N PRO A 17 -52.22 -15.03 11.06
CA PRO A 17 -50.85 -14.77 10.63
C PRO A 17 -50.02 -16.06 10.59
N VAL A 18 -49.19 -16.18 9.56
CA VAL A 18 -48.27 -17.31 9.31
C VAL A 18 -46.94 -17.04 10.03
N PRO A 19 -46.39 -17.98 10.83
CA PRO A 19 -45.07 -17.80 11.43
C PRO A 19 -43.94 -18.00 10.40
N PRO A 20 -42.79 -17.31 10.53
CA PRO A 20 -41.66 -17.51 9.63
C PRO A 20 -40.99 -18.87 9.84
N ARG A 21 -40.55 -19.49 8.74
CA ARG A 21 -39.85 -20.78 8.72
C ARG A 21 -38.38 -20.63 9.17
N PRO A 22 -37.79 -21.66 9.80
CA PRO A 22 -36.38 -21.65 10.17
C PRO A 22 -35.49 -21.83 8.94
N LEU A 23 -34.40 -21.05 8.88
CA LEU A 23 -33.34 -21.21 7.88
C LEU A 23 -32.44 -22.40 8.28
N HIS A 24 -32.31 -23.32 7.33
CA HIS A 24 -31.42 -24.47 7.42
C HIS A 24 -29.95 -24.04 7.36
N ASP A 25 -29.22 -24.62 8.30
CA ASP A 25 -27.77 -24.63 8.45
C ASP A 25 -27.12 -25.31 7.24
N VAL A 26 -26.22 -24.60 6.55
CA VAL A 26 -25.29 -25.19 5.57
C VAL A 26 -23.90 -24.65 5.91
N GLY A 27 -23.14 -25.49 6.59
CA GLY A 27 -21.77 -25.24 6.99
C GLY A 27 -20.82 -25.13 5.81
N ILE A 28 -19.83 -24.24 5.96
CA ILE A 28 -18.56 -24.32 5.26
C ILE A 28 -17.47 -24.15 6.33
N ASP A 29 -16.92 -25.28 6.75
CA ASP A 29 -15.58 -25.40 7.31
C ASP A 29 -14.55 -24.94 6.28
N ARG A 30 -13.72 -23.95 6.61
CA ARG A 30 -12.28 -23.95 6.32
C ARG A 30 -11.54 -23.03 7.29
N ALA A 31 -10.86 -23.68 8.24
CA ALA A 31 -9.86 -23.13 9.13
C ALA A 31 -8.62 -22.60 8.40
N PHE A 32 -7.99 -21.55 8.92
CA PHE A 32 -6.52 -21.28 8.96
C PHE A 32 -6.28 -20.05 9.88
N PRO A 33 -5.11 -19.90 10.54
CA PRO A 33 -5.04 -20.01 11.99
C PRO A 33 -4.74 -18.68 12.69
N PHE A 34 -5.33 -18.56 13.88
CA PHE A 34 -4.85 -17.74 14.99
C PHE A 34 -3.42 -18.15 15.35
N PHE A 35 -2.47 -17.22 15.33
CA PHE A 35 -1.18 -17.40 15.99
C PHE A 35 -1.17 -16.70 17.33
N LEU A 36 -0.95 -17.52 18.36
CA LEU A 36 -0.68 -17.17 19.75
C LEU A 36 0.43 -16.13 19.89
N SER A 37 0.24 -15.14 20.77
CA SER A 37 1.36 -14.45 21.41
C SER A 37 1.35 -14.81 22.90
N LEU A 38 2.46 -15.43 23.29
CA LEU A 38 2.76 -15.96 24.61
C LEU A 38 2.83 -14.87 25.68
N SER A 39 2.36 -15.28 26.85
CA SER A 39 2.66 -14.77 28.18
C SER A 39 4.11 -14.24 28.32
N SER A 40 4.27 -13.04 28.88
CA SER A 40 5.51 -12.70 29.58
C SER A 40 5.19 -11.97 30.90
N ALA A 41 5.79 -12.51 31.95
CA ALA A 41 5.63 -12.14 33.33
C ALA A 41 6.14 -10.72 33.61
N ARG A 42 5.52 -10.06 34.59
CA ARG A 42 5.99 -8.78 35.16
C ARG A 42 7.36 -8.97 35.81
N PRO A 43 8.35 -8.09 35.55
CA PRO A 43 9.56 -8.03 36.36
C PRO A 43 9.29 -7.30 37.70
N PRO A 44 10.00 -7.63 38.78
CA PRO A 44 9.84 -6.98 40.09
C PRO A 44 10.50 -5.58 40.13
N PRO A 45 10.14 -4.71 41.09
CA PRO A 45 10.64 -3.34 41.17
C PRO A 45 12.10 -3.29 41.64
N LEU A 46 12.91 -2.48 40.95
CA LEU A 46 14.29 -2.17 41.34
C LEU A 46 14.33 -1.17 42.50
N ARG A 47 15.09 -1.52 43.54
CA ARG A 47 15.39 -0.69 44.71
C ARG A 47 16.21 0.54 44.32
N LYS A 48 15.90 1.68 44.96
CA LYS A 48 16.70 2.91 44.97
C LYS A 48 18.09 2.65 45.58
N GLY A 49 19.15 3.06 44.90
CA GLY A 49 20.52 3.02 45.39
C GLY A 49 21.37 4.15 44.82
N ALA A 50 21.72 5.08 45.72
CA ALA A 50 22.84 6.03 45.80
C ALA A 50 23.55 6.61 44.54
N VAL A 51 23.75 7.92 44.66
CA VAL A 51 24.58 8.86 43.90
C VAL A 51 26.04 8.40 43.76
N GLY A 52 26.62 8.61 42.57
CA GLY A 52 28.07 8.57 42.33
C GLY A 52 28.46 9.32 41.06
N ALA A 53 29.22 10.41 41.22
CA ALA A 53 29.75 11.23 40.13
C ALA A 53 30.86 10.50 39.35
N GLY A 54 30.94 10.70 38.03
CA GLY A 54 32.18 10.41 37.29
C GLY A 54 32.07 10.12 35.80
N ARG A 55 32.62 11.05 35.01
CA ARG A 55 33.26 10.90 33.67
C ARG A 55 32.36 10.71 32.43
N VAL A 56 32.47 11.72 31.55
CA VAL A 56 32.01 11.72 30.16
C VAL A 56 32.80 10.66 29.36
N ALA A 57 32.13 9.59 28.96
CA ALA A 57 32.67 8.59 28.04
C ALA A 57 32.50 9.05 26.59
N ARG A 58 33.60 9.09 25.84
CA ARG A 58 33.63 9.37 24.39
C ARG A 58 32.94 8.22 23.63
N ARG A 59 32.12 8.55 22.64
CA ARG A 59 31.44 7.58 21.74
C ARG A 59 32.47 6.73 20.98
N PRO A 60 32.26 5.41 20.81
CA PRO A 60 33.11 4.58 19.96
C PRO A 60 32.88 4.91 18.47
N VAL A 61 33.99 5.05 17.73
CA VAL A 61 34.02 5.19 16.27
C VAL A 61 33.82 3.81 15.64
N PRO A 62 32.95 3.63 14.64
CA PRO A 62 32.76 2.34 13.97
C PRO A 62 34.02 1.95 13.17
N PRO A 63 34.33 0.64 13.05
CA PRO A 63 35.48 0.18 12.28
C PRO A 63 35.32 0.45 10.78
N PRO A 64 36.41 0.72 10.04
CA PRO A 64 36.35 0.92 8.59
C PRO A 64 36.00 -0.40 7.86
N LEU A 65 35.22 -0.28 6.78
CA LEU A 65 34.86 -1.40 5.90
C LEU A 65 36.11 -2.04 5.27
N PRO A 66 36.11 -3.37 5.00
CA PRO A 66 37.26 -4.04 4.41
C PRO A 66 37.52 -3.56 2.98
N ARG A 67 38.81 -3.37 2.66
CA ARG A 67 39.30 -3.02 1.32
C ARG A 67 39.16 -4.19 0.35
N GLU A 68 38.73 -3.86 -0.87
CA GLU A 68 38.65 -4.77 -2.01
C GLU A 68 39.98 -5.49 -2.28
N ALA A 69 39.94 -6.83 -2.32
CA ALA A 69 41.03 -7.64 -2.82
C ALA A 69 40.87 -7.81 -4.35
N ARG A 70 41.84 -7.30 -5.11
CA ARG A 70 41.97 -7.57 -6.54
C ARG A 70 42.72 -8.89 -6.78
N ALA A 71 42.15 -9.64 -7.72
CA ALA A 71 42.75 -10.52 -8.73
C ALA A 71 43.35 -11.89 -8.33
N GLY A 72 42.87 -12.92 -9.02
CA GLY A 72 43.53 -14.21 -9.21
C GLY A 72 42.77 -15.04 -10.24
N GLY A 73 43.32 -15.17 -11.45
CA GLY A 73 42.76 -15.98 -12.53
C GLY A 73 43.00 -17.48 -12.34
N GLY A 74 42.17 -18.28 -13.02
CA GLY A 74 42.33 -19.73 -13.13
C GLY A 74 41.22 -20.32 -13.99
N GLY A 75 41.60 -20.89 -15.14
CA GLY A 75 40.67 -21.49 -16.10
C GLY A 75 40.13 -22.85 -15.64
N GLY A 76 38.97 -23.21 -16.20
CA GLY A 76 38.36 -24.53 -16.04
C GLY A 76 37.05 -24.61 -16.81
N SER A 77 37.10 -25.26 -17.98
CA SER A 77 35.95 -25.58 -18.84
C SER A 77 35.31 -26.88 -18.36
N TRP A 78 34.00 -26.89 -18.05
CA TRP A 78 33.09 -28.02 -18.28
C TRP A 78 31.68 -27.50 -18.58
N GLY A 79 31.13 -27.94 -19.71
CA GLY A 79 29.86 -27.50 -20.26
C GLY A 79 28.63 -28.13 -19.60
N GLY A 80 27.53 -27.40 -19.70
CA GLY A 80 26.18 -27.82 -19.30
C GLY A 80 25.23 -26.65 -19.54
N ALA A 81 24.58 -26.67 -20.70
CA ALA A 81 23.75 -25.58 -21.19
C ALA A 81 22.63 -25.20 -20.21
N CYS A 82 22.68 -23.97 -19.71
CA CYS A 82 21.53 -23.30 -19.13
C CYS A 82 21.37 -21.99 -19.89
N VAL A 83 20.26 -21.86 -20.62
CA VAL A 83 19.95 -20.71 -21.47
C VAL A 83 19.84 -19.47 -20.57
N LEU A 84 20.93 -18.70 -20.49
CA LEU A 84 20.94 -17.37 -19.92
C LEU A 84 20.11 -16.46 -20.84
N ALA A 85 18.84 -16.29 -20.53
CA ALA A 85 18.12 -15.08 -20.90
C ALA A 85 18.64 -13.94 -19.99
N SER A 86 19.88 -13.49 -20.26
CA SER A 86 20.38 -12.22 -19.74
C SER A 86 19.66 -11.09 -20.47
N SER A 87 18.42 -10.83 -20.06
CA SER A 87 17.78 -9.56 -20.39
C SER A 87 18.40 -8.50 -19.48
N ARG A 88 19.50 -7.90 -19.94
CA ARG A 88 19.87 -6.55 -19.47
C ARG A 88 18.71 -5.65 -19.86
N ALA A 89 17.72 -5.50 -18.99
CA ALA A 89 16.67 -4.51 -19.13
C ALA A 89 17.36 -3.16 -19.32
N ARG A 90 17.30 -2.65 -20.54
CA ARG A 90 17.93 -1.39 -20.93
C ARG A 90 17.13 -0.29 -20.24
N TRP A 91 17.77 0.40 -19.28
CA TRP A 91 17.11 1.40 -18.45
C TRP A 91 16.64 2.59 -19.30
N PRO A 92 15.49 3.23 -18.98
CA PRO A 92 14.99 4.34 -19.77
C PRO A 92 16.01 5.51 -19.80
N PRO A 93 16.12 6.21 -20.95
CA PRO A 93 17.02 7.35 -21.11
C PRO A 93 16.65 8.55 -20.20
N ARG A 94 17.60 9.49 -20.08
CA ARG A 94 17.52 10.73 -19.28
C ARG A 94 16.38 11.68 -19.75
N PRO A 95 15.92 12.64 -18.90
CA PRO A 95 14.52 13.11 -18.86
C PRO A 95 14.05 14.15 -19.90
N ARG A 96 14.52 14.15 -21.16
CA ARG A 96 13.91 15.05 -22.16
C ARG A 96 13.49 14.41 -23.47
N ASP A 97 14.06 13.29 -23.85
CA ASP A 97 13.75 12.72 -25.17
C ASP A 97 12.88 11.47 -25.00
N MET A 98 11.56 11.72 -25.09
CA MET A 98 10.52 10.74 -25.43
C MET A 98 10.35 9.55 -24.47
N TRP A 99 10.09 9.81 -23.18
CA TRP A 99 9.30 8.83 -22.44
C TRP A 99 7.85 8.90 -22.92
N SER A 100 7.41 7.88 -23.64
CA SER A 100 5.98 7.65 -23.91
C SER A 100 5.51 6.50 -23.03
N PRO A 101 4.37 6.63 -22.33
CA PRO A 101 3.83 5.53 -21.55
C PRO A 101 3.50 4.35 -22.47
N ALA A 102 3.99 3.15 -22.12
CA ALA A 102 3.77 1.93 -22.91
C ALA A 102 2.28 1.51 -22.99
N ALA A 103 1.48 2.00 -22.04
CA ALA A 103 0.03 1.85 -21.99
C ALA A 103 -0.56 3.09 -21.30
N SER A 104 -1.78 3.48 -21.70
CA SER A 104 -2.50 4.60 -21.10
C SER A 104 -3.75 4.08 -20.41
N PRO A 105 -3.89 4.26 -19.08
CA PRO A 105 -5.12 3.91 -18.39
C PRO A 105 -6.26 4.85 -18.79
N ARG A 106 -7.50 4.36 -18.66
CA ARG A 106 -8.71 5.20 -18.73
C ARG A 106 -8.94 5.98 -17.44
N LEU A 107 -8.42 5.49 -16.31
CA LEU A 107 -8.43 6.17 -15.02
C LEU A 107 -7.18 5.78 -14.20
N LEU A 108 -6.52 6.80 -13.64
CA LEU A 108 -5.38 6.64 -12.75
C LEU A 108 -5.69 7.31 -11.41
N LEU A 109 -5.77 6.52 -10.34
CA LEU A 109 -5.99 7.02 -8.99
C LEU A 109 -4.68 6.99 -8.18
N LEU A 110 -4.23 8.17 -7.76
CA LEU A 110 -3.05 8.35 -6.90
C LEU A 110 -3.48 8.36 -5.43
N PHE A 111 -3.22 7.26 -4.73
CA PHE A 111 -3.50 7.14 -3.32
C PHE A 111 -2.33 7.62 -2.47
N SER A 112 -2.67 8.44 -1.48
CA SER A 112 -1.76 8.81 -0.40
C SER A 112 -2.46 8.71 0.95
N GLY A 113 -1.68 8.63 2.03
CA GLY A 113 -2.21 8.57 3.38
C GLY A 113 -1.14 8.20 4.38
N LYS A 114 -1.24 8.76 5.58
CA LYS A 114 -0.30 8.50 6.68
C LYS A 114 -0.39 7.06 7.16
N ARG A 115 0.66 6.58 7.83
CA ARG A 115 0.66 5.26 8.48
C ARG A 115 -0.58 5.06 9.34
N LYS A 116 -1.16 3.86 9.26
CA LYS A 116 -2.36 3.45 10.02
C LYS A 116 -3.66 4.19 9.66
N SER A 117 -3.69 4.98 8.58
CA SER A 117 -4.96 5.52 8.06
C SER A 117 -5.83 4.47 7.35
N GLY A 118 -5.27 3.32 6.98
CA GLY A 118 -5.98 2.26 6.27
C GLY A 118 -5.97 2.40 4.75
N LYS A 119 -5.03 3.18 4.20
CA LYS A 119 -4.79 3.32 2.75
C LYS A 119 -4.74 1.98 2.01
N ASP A 120 -3.93 1.04 2.49
CA ASP A 120 -3.78 -0.26 1.82
C ASP A 120 -5.09 -1.05 1.82
N PHE A 121 -5.84 -1.01 2.93
CA PHE A 121 -7.17 -1.60 3.02
C PHE A 121 -8.12 -1.00 1.98
N VAL A 122 -8.15 0.34 1.82
CA VAL A 122 -8.99 1.02 0.82
C VAL A 122 -8.63 0.59 -0.60
N THR A 123 -7.34 0.58 -0.96
CA THR A 123 -6.91 0.19 -2.31
C THR A 123 -7.20 -1.28 -2.61
N ASP A 124 -7.01 -2.16 -1.64
CA ASP A 124 -7.27 -3.59 -1.79
C ASP A 124 -8.78 -3.87 -1.89
N ALA A 125 -9.60 -3.18 -1.09
CA ALA A 125 -11.05 -3.28 -1.16
C ALA A 125 -11.62 -2.81 -2.52
N LEU A 126 -11.13 -1.68 -3.04
CA LEU A 126 -11.54 -1.18 -4.36
C LEU A 126 -11.14 -2.15 -5.48
N ARG A 127 -9.91 -2.69 -5.43
CA ARG A 127 -9.47 -3.70 -6.40
C ARG A 127 -10.33 -4.96 -6.33
N ALA A 128 -10.68 -5.43 -5.14
CA ALA A 128 -11.53 -6.61 -4.96
C ALA A 128 -12.93 -6.41 -5.58
N ARG A 129 -13.52 -5.21 -5.45
CA ARG A 129 -14.84 -4.86 -6.01
C ARG A 129 -14.85 -4.76 -7.54
N ILE A 130 -13.77 -4.20 -8.10
CA ILE A 130 -13.65 -3.94 -9.55
C ILE A 130 -13.13 -5.18 -10.30
N GLY A 131 -12.27 -5.98 -9.67
CA GLY A 131 -11.67 -7.18 -10.24
C GLY A 131 -10.25 -6.97 -10.75
N HIS A 132 -9.45 -8.02 -10.66
CA HIS A 132 -8.01 -8.00 -10.99
C HIS A 132 -7.72 -7.77 -12.49
N GLU A 133 -8.65 -8.18 -13.36
CA GLU A 133 -8.54 -8.00 -14.81
C GLU A 133 -8.81 -6.56 -15.25
N SER A 134 -9.51 -5.79 -14.42
CA SER A 134 -9.91 -4.41 -14.73
C SER A 134 -9.11 -3.36 -13.95
N CYS A 135 -8.47 -3.77 -12.84
CA CYS A 135 -7.79 -2.86 -11.93
C CYS A 135 -6.42 -3.39 -11.48
N ALA A 136 -5.36 -2.62 -11.76
CA ALA A 136 -3.99 -2.87 -11.32
C ALA A 136 -3.62 -1.99 -10.11
N ILE A 137 -2.92 -2.56 -9.12
CA ILE A 137 -2.28 -1.78 -8.05
C ILE A 137 -0.79 -1.64 -8.36
N LEU A 138 -0.32 -0.41 -8.44
CA LEU A 138 1.06 -0.04 -8.65
C LEU A 138 1.66 0.46 -7.33
N ARG A 139 2.94 0.15 -7.10
CA ARG A 139 3.68 0.54 -5.90
C ARG A 139 4.99 1.22 -6.30
N LEU A 140 5.17 2.49 -5.95
CA LEU A 140 6.42 3.24 -6.13
C LEU A 140 7.54 2.69 -5.24
N SER A 141 7.18 2.07 -4.11
CA SER A 141 8.15 1.39 -3.25
C SER A 141 8.70 0.09 -3.83
N GLY A 142 8.08 -0.48 -4.87
CA GLY A 142 8.61 -1.66 -5.58
C GLY A 142 9.93 -1.32 -6.29
N PRO A 143 9.91 -0.41 -7.28
CA PRO A 143 11.11 0.04 -7.99
C PRO A 143 12.19 0.59 -7.06
N LEU A 144 11.81 1.29 -5.98
CA LEU A 144 12.77 1.75 -4.96
C LEU A 144 13.61 0.60 -4.40
N LYS A 145 12.95 -0.49 -3.99
CA LYS A 145 13.64 -1.65 -3.38
C LYS A 145 14.45 -2.42 -4.41
N GLU A 146 13.89 -2.64 -5.60
CA GLU A 146 14.56 -3.35 -6.69
C GLU A 146 15.85 -2.65 -7.08
N GLN A 147 15.80 -1.33 -7.29
CA GLN A 147 16.97 -0.57 -7.73
C GLN A 147 17.98 -0.36 -6.60
N TYR A 148 17.52 -0.14 -5.38
CA TYR A 148 18.41 -0.07 -4.22
C TYR A 148 19.17 -1.39 -4.04
N ALA A 149 18.46 -2.53 -4.13
CA ALA A 149 19.09 -3.84 -4.04
C ALA A 149 20.11 -4.06 -5.17
N GLN A 150 19.75 -3.72 -6.41
CA GLN A 150 20.62 -3.87 -7.56
C GLN A 150 21.92 -3.03 -7.43
N GLU A 151 21.82 -1.77 -7.02
CA GLU A 151 22.97 -0.86 -6.94
C GLU A 151 23.92 -1.21 -5.79
N HIS A 152 23.38 -1.77 -4.71
CA HIS A 152 24.16 -2.16 -3.53
C HIS A 152 24.51 -3.66 -3.50
N GLY A 153 24.21 -4.41 -4.57
CA GLY A 153 24.49 -5.84 -4.66
C GLY A 153 23.77 -6.67 -3.59
N LEU A 154 22.57 -6.25 -3.18
CA LEU A 154 21.76 -6.93 -2.17
C LEU A 154 20.86 -7.99 -2.80
N ASP A 155 20.59 -9.03 -2.03
CA ASP A 155 19.60 -10.06 -2.37
C ASP A 155 18.18 -9.49 -2.16
N LEU A 156 17.48 -9.24 -3.27
CA LEU A 156 16.14 -8.64 -3.26
C LEU A 156 15.11 -9.47 -2.47
N PRO A 157 14.92 -10.78 -2.72
CA PRO A 157 14.11 -11.64 -1.86
C PRO A 157 14.40 -11.46 -0.36
N ARG A 158 15.68 -11.38 0.01
CA ARG A 158 16.10 -11.22 1.40
C ARG A 158 15.78 -9.84 1.97
N LEU A 159 15.88 -8.80 1.16
CA LEU A 159 15.46 -7.43 1.50
C LEU A 159 13.93 -7.32 1.71
N LEU A 160 13.16 -8.17 1.04
CA LEU A 160 11.70 -8.23 1.16
C LEU A 160 11.23 -9.01 2.41
N ASP A 161 11.94 -10.06 2.81
CA ASP A 161 11.49 -11.06 3.80
C ASP A 161 12.00 -10.80 5.25
N ALA A 162 13.25 -10.37 5.44
CA ALA A 162 13.87 -10.35 6.77
C ALA A 162 13.65 -9.02 7.52
N SER A 163 12.80 -9.02 8.56
CA SER A 163 12.42 -7.84 9.35
C SER A 163 13.60 -7.07 9.98
N ALA A 164 14.59 -7.77 10.55
CA ALA A 164 15.76 -7.12 11.15
C ALA A 164 16.76 -6.58 10.11
N TYR A 165 16.95 -7.32 9.00
CA TYR A 165 17.83 -6.91 7.90
C TYR A 165 17.25 -5.68 7.17
N LYS A 166 15.95 -5.68 6.93
CA LYS A 166 15.20 -4.58 6.32
C LYS A 166 15.24 -3.30 7.17
N GLU A 167 15.12 -3.40 8.49
CA GLU A 167 15.12 -2.22 9.35
C GLU A 167 16.50 -1.53 9.35
N GLY A 168 17.60 -2.29 9.28
CA GLY A 168 18.95 -1.74 9.16
C GLY A 168 19.24 -0.99 7.85
N HIS A 169 18.52 -1.33 6.77
CA HIS A 169 18.67 -0.66 5.47
C HIS A 169 17.61 0.41 5.18
N ARG A 170 16.58 0.52 6.01
CA ARG A 170 15.42 1.37 5.72
C ARG A 170 15.78 2.84 5.58
N GLU A 171 16.53 3.38 6.53
CA GLU A 171 16.95 4.78 6.53
C GLU A 171 17.85 5.06 5.31
N ALA A 172 18.86 4.22 5.08
CA ALA A 172 19.76 4.36 3.94
C ALA A 172 19.01 4.28 2.59
N MET A 173 18.03 3.39 2.46
CA MET A 173 17.20 3.26 1.27
C MET A 173 16.29 4.47 1.05
N ILE A 174 15.73 5.06 2.12
CA ILE A 174 14.96 6.30 2.04
C ILE A 174 15.86 7.44 1.54
N LEU A 175 17.01 7.64 2.19
CA LEU A 175 17.97 8.69 1.81
C LEU A 175 18.45 8.55 0.37
N TRP A 176 18.80 7.34 -0.04
CA TRP A 176 19.16 7.03 -1.42
C TRP A 176 18.01 7.34 -2.38
N GLY A 177 16.78 6.95 -2.03
CA GLY A 177 15.59 7.24 -2.80
C GLY A 177 15.33 8.74 -2.94
N GLU A 178 15.50 9.53 -1.88
CA GLU A 178 15.35 10.99 -1.96
C GLU A 178 16.42 11.64 -2.83
N GLU A 179 17.67 11.18 -2.76
CA GLU A 179 18.72 11.67 -3.67
C GLU A 179 18.36 11.39 -5.13
N ARG A 180 17.79 10.22 -5.44
CA ARG A 180 17.32 9.89 -6.79
C ARG A 180 16.17 10.79 -7.23
N ARG A 181 15.16 11.01 -6.39
CA ARG A 181 14.02 11.88 -6.70
C ARG A 181 14.42 13.35 -6.86
N ARG A 182 15.38 13.84 -6.08
CA ARG A 182 15.91 15.21 -6.21
C ARG A 182 16.57 15.44 -7.56
N ARG A 183 17.24 14.43 -8.12
CA ARG A 183 17.84 14.51 -9.46
C ARG A 183 16.83 14.27 -10.57
N ASP A 184 15.86 13.40 -10.34
CA ASP A 184 14.87 12.97 -11.31
C ASP A 184 13.55 12.57 -10.62
N PRO A 185 12.59 13.52 -10.50
CA PRO A 185 11.32 13.29 -9.84
C PRO A 185 10.54 12.08 -10.36
N GLY A 186 10.63 11.80 -11.66
CA GLY A 186 9.91 10.72 -12.32
C GLY A 186 10.61 9.36 -12.26
N PHE A 187 11.77 9.24 -11.60
CA PHE A 187 12.60 8.05 -11.65
C PHE A 187 11.85 6.77 -11.26
N PHE A 188 11.21 6.77 -10.08
CA PHE A 188 10.42 5.61 -9.62
C PHE A 188 9.05 5.53 -10.27
N CYS A 189 8.46 6.67 -10.64
CA CYS A 189 7.16 6.70 -11.29
C CYS A 189 7.21 6.04 -12.67
N ARG A 190 8.22 6.37 -13.49
CA ARG A 190 8.48 5.73 -14.78
C ARG A 190 8.75 4.23 -14.62
N ALA A 191 9.57 3.85 -13.65
CA ALA A 191 9.85 2.44 -13.38
C ALA A 191 8.59 1.67 -12.97
N ALA A 192 7.73 2.27 -12.15
CA ALA A 192 6.49 1.64 -11.69
C ALA A 192 5.49 1.38 -12.82
N VAL A 193 5.47 2.22 -13.86
CA VAL A 193 4.57 2.08 -15.02
C VAL A 193 5.21 1.39 -16.23
N ALA A 194 6.53 1.20 -16.23
CA ALA A 194 7.28 0.63 -17.36
C ALA A 194 6.87 -0.82 -17.71
N GLY A 195 6.31 -1.56 -16.75
CA GLY A 195 5.88 -2.94 -16.96
C GLY A 195 4.71 -3.09 -17.94
N GLY A 196 3.99 -2.01 -18.26
CA GLY A 196 2.84 -2.04 -19.16
C GLY A 196 1.67 -2.84 -18.56
N PHE A 197 0.69 -2.14 -17.98
CA PHE A 197 -0.47 -2.79 -17.39
C PHE A 197 -1.63 -2.79 -18.40
N PRO A 198 -2.19 -3.96 -18.74
CA PRO A 198 -3.33 -4.03 -19.65
C PRO A 198 -4.64 -3.50 -19.03
N GLN A 199 -4.69 -3.41 -17.70
CA GLN A 199 -5.87 -2.95 -16.97
C GLN A 199 -6.20 -1.48 -17.33
N PRO A 200 -7.47 -1.14 -17.58
CA PRO A 200 -7.88 0.24 -17.85
C PRO A 200 -7.79 1.14 -16.61
N ILE A 201 -7.80 0.58 -15.40
CA ILE A 201 -7.77 1.35 -14.15
C ILE A 201 -6.50 1.04 -13.36
N TRP A 202 -5.76 2.08 -13.00
CA TRP A 202 -4.51 1.97 -12.25
C TRP A 202 -4.63 2.67 -10.89
N LEU A 203 -4.26 1.96 -9.82
CA LEU A 203 -4.20 2.48 -8.46
C LEU A 203 -2.74 2.59 -8.03
N VAL A 204 -2.18 3.80 -8.04
CA VAL A 204 -0.84 4.02 -7.47
C VAL A 204 -1.01 4.14 -5.96
N SER A 205 -0.69 3.07 -5.24
CA SER A 205 -1.12 2.91 -3.86
C SER A 205 -0.33 3.73 -2.84
N ASP A 206 0.91 4.12 -3.10
CA ASP A 206 1.85 4.62 -2.09
C ASP A 206 2.59 5.91 -2.49
N ALA A 207 1.87 6.85 -3.10
CA ALA A 207 2.38 8.20 -3.35
C ALA A 207 2.61 8.93 -2.02
N ARG A 208 3.77 9.58 -1.89
CA ARG A 208 4.23 10.20 -0.63
C ARG A 208 4.73 11.62 -0.79
N ARG A 209 5.03 12.06 -2.01
CA ARG A 209 5.65 13.35 -2.29
C ARG A 209 4.86 14.11 -3.34
N SER A 210 4.84 15.44 -3.23
CA SER A 210 4.23 16.32 -4.23
C SER A 210 4.80 16.10 -5.63
N SER A 211 6.09 15.77 -5.72
CA SER A 211 6.76 15.41 -6.96
C SER A 211 6.19 14.14 -7.63
N ASP A 212 5.73 13.16 -6.84
CA ASP A 212 5.04 11.98 -7.38
C ASP A 212 3.74 12.44 -8.07
N LEU A 213 2.93 13.26 -7.38
CA LEU A 213 1.65 13.78 -7.88
C LEU A 213 1.85 14.64 -9.13
N ALA A 214 2.80 15.57 -9.08
CA ALA A 214 3.11 16.45 -10.20
C ALA A 214 3.51 15.64 -11.44
N TRP A 215 4.38 14.63 -11.27
CA TRP A 215 4.83 13.81 -12.39
C TRP A 215 3.67 13.03 -13.05
N PHE A 216 2.79 12.40 -12.27
CA PHE A 216 1.66 11.66 -12.84
C PHE A 216 0.62 12.59 -13.49
N ARG A 217 0.37 13.78 -12.90
CA ARG A 217 -0.50 14.80 -13.50
C ARG A 217 0.06 15.29 -14.83
N GLU A 218 1.36 15.53 -14.93
CA GLU A 218 2.02 15.91 -16.18
C GLU A 218 2.00 14.77 -17.21
N ALA A 219 2.29 13.54 -16.78
CA ALA A 219 2.40 12.37 -17.64
C ALA A 219 1.07 11.88 -18.23
N TYR A 220 -0.01 11.90 -17.45
CA TYR A 220 -1.29 11.28 -17.80
C TYR A 220 -2.44 12.29 -17.84
N GLY A 221 -2.25 13.52 -17.37
CA GLY A 221 -3.21 14.62 -17.50
C GLY A 221 -4.59 14.27 -16.93
N ALA A 222 -5.61 14.43 -17.78
CA ALA A 222 -7.02 14.40 -17.41
C ALA A 222 -7.52 13.06 -16.82
N VAL A 223 -6.83 11.94 -17.05
CA VAL A 223 -7.22 10.65 -16.47
C VAL A 223 -6.70 10.45 -15.04
N THR A 224 -5.86 11.37 -14.54
CA THR A 224 -5.26 11.29 -13.20
C THR A 224 -6.15 11.98 -12.17
N GLN A 225 -6.51 11.26 -11.12
CA GLN A 225 -7.18 11.82 -9.94
C GLN A 225 -6.44 11.40 -8.67
N THR A 226 -6.52 12.24 -7.65
CA THR A 226 -5.79 12.11 -6.40
C THR A 226 -6.74 11.78 -5.25
N VAL A 227 -6.39 10.76 -4.46
CA VAL A 227 -7.20 10.27 -3.34
C VAL A 227 -6.37 10.30 -2.06
N ARG A 228 -6.82 11.08 -1.07
CA ARG A 228 -6.21 11.10 0.26
C ARG A 228 -7.00 10.21 1.21
N VAL A 229 -6.34 9.25 1.83
CA VAL A 229 -6.93 8.43 2.91
C VAL A 229 -6.50 8.97 4.26
N GLU A 230 -7.46 9.52 4.97
CA GLU A 230 -7.29 10.14 6.28
C GLU A 230 -7.90 9.27 7.37
N ALA A 231 -7.32 9.37 8.56
CA ALA A 231 -7.93 8.88 9.78
C ALA A 231 -7.50 9.81 10.91
N ALA A 232 -8.44 10.10 11.80
CA ALA A 232 -8.22 10.86 13.02
C ALA A 232 -7.11 10.21 13.83
N GLU A 233 -6.39 11.04 14.58
CA GLU A 233 -5.28 10.57 15.39
C GLU A 233 -5.73 9.50 16.40
N GLU A 234 -6.89 9.69 17.02
CA GLU A 234 -7.53 8.73 17.93
C GLU A 234 -7.70 7.35 17.26
N THR A 235 -8.23 7.32 16.03
CA THR A 235 -8.44 6.09 15.26
C THR A 235 -7.10 5.46 14.84
N ARG A 236 -6.08 6.26 14.54
CA ARG A 236 -4.74 5.73 14.25
C ARG A 236 -4.14 5.11 15.51
N ARG A 237 -4.28 5.78 16.67
CA ARG A 237 -3.81 5.30 17.99
C ARG A 237 -4.48 3.99 18.37
N SER A 238 -5.80 3.85 18.17
CA SER A 238 -6.53 2.60 18.43
C SER A 238 -6.05 1.43 17.55
N ARG A 239 -5.47 1.73 16.37
CA ARG A 239 -4.80 0.76 15.47
C ARG A 239 -3.32 0.52 15.81
N GLY A 240 -2.89 0.96 16.98
CA GLY A 240 -1.52 0.84 17.50
C GLY A 240 -0.53 1.82 16.87
N TRP A 241 -1.00 2.97 16.38
CA TRP A 241 -0.09 4.06 16.00
C TRP A 241 0.45 4.74 17.27
N VAL A 242 1.78 4.87 17.33
CA VAL A 242 2.47 5.67 18.33
C VAL A 242 3.38 6.59 17.56
N PHE A 243 3.33 7.89 17.86
CA PHE A 243 4.16 8.88 17.22
C PHE A 243 5.65 8.50 17.39
N THR A 244 6.35 8.44 16.26
CA THR A 244 7.79 8.14 16.22
C THR A 244 8.49 9.30 15.53
N ALA A 245 9.27 10.07 16.28
CA ALA A 245 10.08 11.16 15.75
C ALA A 245 11.10 10.64 14.72
N GLY A 246 11.31 11.38 13.65
CA GLY A 246 12.08 10.98 12.48
C GLY A 246 11.35 10.06 11.51
N VAL A 247 10.12 9.63 11.81
CA VAL A 247 9.30 8.78 10.94
C VAL A 247 7.97 9.46 10.60
N ASP A 248 7.18 9.81 11.62
CA ASP A 248 5.83 10.36 11.44
C ASP A 248 5.83 11.89 11.18
N ASP A 249 6.96 12.55 11.41
CA ASP A 249 7.26 13.96 11.08
C ASP A 249 8.21 14.09 9.87
N ALA A 250 8.65 12.97 9.29
CA ALA A 250 9.49 12.98 8.10
C ALA A 250 8.68 13.32 6.84
N GLU A 251 9.36 13.83 5.81
CA GLU A 251 8.77 14.14 4.50
C GLU A 251 8.02 12.94 3.90
N SER A 252 8.49 11.72 4.16
CA SER A 252 7.84 10.50 3.66
C SER A 252 6.41 10.26 4.18
N GLU A 253 6.01 10.93 5.26
CA GLU A 253 4.67 10.87 5.85
C GLU A 253 3.92 12.22 5.73
N CYS A 254 4.62 13.35 5.87
CA CYS A 254 4.04 14.70 5.87
C CYS A 254 4.14 15.45 4.54
N GLY A 255 4.85 14.92 3.54
CA GLY A 255 5.14 15.61 2.26
C GLY A 255 3.93 15.92 1.39
N LEU A 256 2.73 15.56 1.84
CA LEU A 256 1.46 15.76 1.14
C LEU A 256 0.38 16.41 2.03
N ASP A 257 0.74 16.90 3.22
CA ASP A 257 -0.22 17.46 4.18
C ASP A 257 -0.83 18.80 3.71
N TRP A 258 -0.16 19.48 2.78
CA TRP A 258 -0.58 20.78 2.23
C TRP A 258 -1.16 20.69 0.81
N GLU A 259 -1.23 19.48 0.25
CA GLU A 259 -1.72 19.25 -1.10
C GLU A 259 -3.24 19.22 -1.17
N THR A 260 -3.79 19.62 -2.31
CA THR A 260 -5.22 19.49 -2.60
C THR A 260 -5.49 18.18 -3.34
N PHE A 261 -6.52 17.47 -2.88
CA PHE A 261 -6.92 16.18 -3.42
C PHE A 261 -8.31 16.25 -4.05
N ASP A 262 -8.50 15.49 -5.13
CA ASP A 262 -9.79 15.38 -5.81
C ASP A 262 -10.81 14.62 -4.95
N HIS A 263 -10.33 13.64 -4.18
CA HIS A 263 -11.13 12.85 -3.26
C HIS A 263 -10.44 12.70 -1.91
N VAL A 264 -11.24 12.72 -0.83
CA VAL A 264 -10.77 12.43 0.52
C VAL A 264 -11.63 11.31 1.10
N VAL A 265 -10.98 10.21 1.51
CA VAL A 265 -11.60 9.08 2.19
C VAL A 265 -11.26 9.17 3.68
N ARG A 266 -12.26 9.41 4.52
CA ARG A 266 -12.15 9.40 5.97
C ARG A 266 -12.44 8.01 6.52
N ASN A 267 -11.44 7.43 7.17
CA ASN A 267 -11.47 6.10 7.75
C ASN A 267 -11.34 6.17 9.28
N ASP A 268 -12.33 6.80 9.90
CA ASP A 268 -12.37 7.07 11.34
C ASP A 268 -12.96 5.93 12.18
N GLY A 269 -13.29 4.79 11.56
CA GLY A 269 -13.85 3.61 12.24
C GLY A 269 -15.36 3.44 12.07
N ASP A 270 -16.03 4.39 11.43
CA ASP A 270 -17.41 4.22 10.97
C ASP A 270 -17.43 3.40 9.67
N GLY A 271 -17.81 2.13 9.78
CA GLY A 271 -17.86 1.21 8.65
C GLY A 271 -18.91 1.60 7.60
N GLN A 272 -20.04 2.18 8.00
CA GLN A 272 -21.09 2.57 7.05
C GLN A 272 -20.68 3.83 6.27
N ALA A 273 -20.09 4.82 6.95
CA ALA A 273 -19.55 6.00 6.28
C ALA A 273 -18.37 5.64 5.35
N LEU A 274 -17.50 4.72 5.75
CA LEU A 274 -16.42 4.23 4.89
C LEU A 274 -16.98 3.49 3.66
N GLU A 275 -17.98 2.63 3.85
CA GLU A 275 -18.62 1.90 2.76
C GLU A 275 -19.23 2.84 1.71
N ALA A 276 -19.93 3.88 2.14
CA ALA A 276 -20.50 4.87 1.23
C ALA A 276 -19.41 5.61 0.41
N GLN A 277 -18.27 5.93 1.03
CA GLN A 277 -17.13 6.55 0.34
C GLN A 277 -16.46 5.58 -0.65
N LEU A 278 -16.34 4.30 -0.29
CA LEU A 278 -15.83 3.26 -1.19
C LEU A 278 -16.76 3.03 -2.38
N ALA A 279 -18.08 3.01 -2.16
CA ALA A 279 -19.07 2.90 -3.23
C ALA A 279 -18.98 4.08 -4.21
N ALA A 280 -18.80 5.32 -3.72
CA ALA A 280 -18.62 6.48 -4.59
C ALA A 280 -17.36 6.39 -5.46
N LEU A 281 -16.24 5.91 -4.91
CA LEU A 281 -15.02 5.66 -5.68
C LEU A 281 -15.17 4.49 -6.64
N GLU A 282 -15.90 3.45 -6.25
CA GLU A 282 -16.23 2.32 -7.12
C GLU A 282 -17.07 2.77 -8.32
N ASP A 283 -18.11 3.58 -8.11
CA ASP A 283 -18.93 4.15 -9.18
C ASP A 283 -18.11 5.02 -10.12
N LEU A 284 -17.19 5.83 -9.57
CA LEU A 284 -16.21 6.56 -10.36
C LEU A 284 -15.38 5.60 -11.23
N MET A 285 -14.81 4.55 -10.64
CA MET A 285 -14.01 3.56 -11.38
C MET A 285 -14.84 2.87 -12.47
N ARG A 286 -16.07 2.45 -12.17
CA ARG A 286 -16.95 1.76 -13.13
C ARG A 286 -17.31 2.61 -14.35
N ARG A 287 -17.39 3.94 -14.23
CA ARG A 287 -17.58 4.84 -15.39
C ARG A 287 -16.42 4.81 -16.39
N HIS A 288 -15.26 4.29 -15.99
CA HIS A 288 -14.05 4.19 -16.81
C HIS A 288 -13.72 2.75 -17.24
N LEU A 289 -14.62 1.79 -16.97
CA LEU A 289 -14.61 0.44 -17.57
C LEU A 289 -15.39 0.44 -18.89
#